data_AF-A0A526ZM91-F1
#
_entry.id   AF-A0A526ZM91-F1
#
_cell.length_a   1.000
_cell.length_b   1.000
_cell.length_c   1.000
_cell.angle_alpha   90.00
_cell.angle_beta   90.00
_cell.angle_gamma   90.00
#
_symmetry.space_group_name_H-M   'P 1'
#
loop_
_entity.id
_entity.type
_entity.pdbx_description
1 polymer ?
#
loop_
_entity_poly.entity_id
_entity_poly.type
_entity_poly.pdbx_seq_one_letter_code
_entity_poly.pdbx_strand_id
1 'polypeptide(L)' 'MQLVTYNIHYGVGLDGRYDVCRIADAVRGADVIALQEVSRNNPNNGGRDMVAELGEALPEYFAVYGSN' A
#
# COMPACT_ATOMS: atom_id res chain seq x y z
N MET A 1 -3.61 -8.24 -19.41
CA MET A 1 -2.80 -7.16 -18.84
C MET A 1 -3.72 -6.23 -18.06
N GLN A 2 -3.66 -6.28 -16.74
CA GLN A 2 -4.45 -5.51 -15.80
C GLN A 2 -3.55 -4.53 -15.05
N LEU A 3 -3.93 -3.25 -15.08
CA LEU A 3 -3.24 -2.18 -14.37
C LEU A 3 -4.18 -1.62 -13.32
N VAL A 4 -3.69 -1.48 -12.09
CA VAL A 4 -4.45 -0.89 -10.99
C VAL A 4 -3.72 0.33 -10.46
N THR A 5 -4.46 1.41 -10.27
CA THR A 5 -4.02 2.54 -9.45
C THR A 5 -4.95 2.69 -8.27
N TYR A 6 -4.39 2.95 -7.09
CA TYR A 6 -5.18 3.11 -5.87
C TYR A 6 -4.50 4.09 -4.91
N ASN A 7 -5.21 5.17 -4.58
CA ASN A 7 -4.85 6.02 -3.45
C ASN A 7 -5.36 5.35 -2.17
N ILE A 8 -4.42 4.89 -1.33
CA ILE A 8 -4.70 4.02 -0.19
C ILE A 8 -4.87 4.77 1.12
N HIS A 9 -4.95 6.10 1.08
CA HIS A 9 -5.20 6.95 2.23
C HIS A 9 -4.36 6.61 3.47
N TYR A 10 -3.04 6.51 3.28
CA TYR A 10 -2.06 6.12 4.30
C TYR A 10 -2.33 4.79 5.01
N GLY A 11 -3.09 3.89 4.38
CA GLY A 11 -3.46 2.58 4.92
C GLY A 11 -4.81 2.56 5.65
N VAL A 12 -5.48 3.70 5.78
CA VAL A 12 -6.67 3.86 6.62
C VAL A 12 -7.96 3.78 5.80
N GLY A 13 -8.84 2.88 6.20
CA GLY A 13 -10.14 2.70 5.55
C GLY A 13 -11.21 3.67 6.05
N LEU A 14 -12.38 3.64 5.42
CA LEU A 14 -13.56 4.41 5.86
C LEU A 14 -14.04 4.01 7.26
N ASP A 15 -13.62 2.84 7.74
CA ASP A 15 -13.84 2.35 9.11
C ASP A 15 -12.83 2.93 10.12
N GLY A 16 -11.93 3.82 9.68
CA GLY A 16 -10.89 4.43 10.52
C GLY A 16 -9.77 3.47 10.90
N ARG A 17 -9.74 2.25 10.34
CA ARG A 17 -8.75 1.23 10.67
C ARG A 17 -7.63 1.20 9.64
N TYR A 18 -6.40 1.17 10.14
CA TYR A 18 -5.23 0.87 9.34
C TYR A 18 -5.19 -0.63 9.02
N ASP A 19 -5.12 -1.00 7.74
CA ASP A 19 -5.03 -2.38 7.29
C ASP A 19 -4.38 -2.49 5.90
N VAL A 20 -3.10 -2.86 5.86
CA VAL A 20 -2.34 -3.08 4.62
C VAL A 20 -2.75 -4.37 3.91
N CYS A 21 -3.14 -5.41 4.64
CA CYS A 21 -3.56 -6.67 4.04
C CYS A 21 -4.84 -6.47 3.22
N ARG A 22 -5.81 -5.69 3.73
CA ARG A 22 -7.02 -5.31 2.98
C ARG A 22 -6.69 -4.60 1.66
N ILE A 23 -5.67 -3.76 1.65
CA ILE A 23 -5.21 -3.06 0.43
C ILE A 23 -4.56 -4.06 -0.52
N ALA A 24 -3.67 -4.91 -0.02
CA ALA A 24 -2.99 -5.93 -0.82
C ALA A 24 -4.00 -6.86 -1.50
N ASP A 25 -4.99 -7.35 -0.76
CA ASP A 25 -6.05 -8.23 -1.28
C ASP A 25 -6.89 -7.54 -2.37
N ALA A 26 -7.14 -6.24 -2.26
CA ALA A 26 -7.92 -5.49 -3.25
C ALA A 26 -7.19 -5.32 -4.60
N VAL A 27 -5.86 -5.35 -4.61
CA VAL A 27 -5.04 -5.12 -5.81
C VAL A 27 -4.34 -6.38 -6.34
N ARG A 28 -4.34 -7.47 -5.58
CA ARG A 28 -3.64 -8.72 -5.90
C ARG A 28 -4.08 -9.26 -7.26
N GLY A 29 -3.11 -9.76 -8.03
CA GLY A 29 -3.33 -10.34 -9.35
C GLY A 29 -3.31 -9.34 -10.51
N ALA A 30 -3.22 -8.02 -10.24
CA ALA A 30 -2.88 -7.06 -11.29
C ALA A 30 -1.45 -7.29 -11.79
N ASP A 31 -1.19 -7.03 -13.07
CA ASP A 31 0.17 -7.13 -13.64
C ASP A 31 1.04 -5.95 -13.19
N VAL A 32 0.43 -4.77 -12.99
CA VAL A 32 1.09 -3.56 -12.47
C VAL A 32 0.19 -2.88 -11.45
N ILE A 33 0.77 -2.51 -10.30
CA ILE A 33 0.09 -1.81 -9.21
C ILE A 33 0.79 -0.48 -8.96
N ALA A 34 0.04 0.61 -8.99
CA ALA A 34 0.49 1.96 -8.64
C ALA A 34 -0.26 2.45 -7.39
N LEU A 35 0.43 2.58 -6.26
CA LEU A 35 -0.17 3.04 -5.01
C LEU A 35 0.22 4.49 -4.72
N GLN A 36 -0.75 5.32 -4.34
CA GLN A 36 -0.53 6.68 -3.85
C GLN A 36 -0.78 6.76 -2.34
N GLU A 37 -0.17 7.77 -1.69
CA GLU A 37 -0.22 7.94 -0.22
C GLU A 37 0.43 6.78 0.56
N VAL A 38 1.38 6.07 -0.06
CA VAL A 38 2.30 5.18 0.64
C VAL A 38 3.30 6.03 1.43
N SER A 39 3.45 5.76 2.72
CA SER A 39 4.30 6.55 3.61
C SER A 39 5.21 5.70 4.48
N ARG A 40 6.31 6.31 4.93
CA ARG A 40 7.17 5.80 6.00
C ARG A 40 7.17 6.81 7.14
N ASN A 41 7.02 6.34 8.37
CA ASN A 41 7.06 7.17 9.58
C ASN A 41 6.00 8.30 9.62
N ASN A 42 4.85 8.14 8.96
CA ASN A 42 3.77 9.12 9.03
C ASN A 42 3.08 9.06 10.41
N PRO A 43 3.06 10.14 11.21
CA PRO A 43 2.43 10.10 12.53
C PRO A 43 0.93 9.77 12.47
N ASN A 44 0.25 10.11 11.38
CA ASN A 44 -1.19 9.90 11.22
C ASN A 44 -1.57 8.41 11.07
N ASN A 45 -0.62 7.53 10.73
CA ASN A 45 -0.83 6.08 10.74
C ASN A 45 -0.02 5.35 11.80
N GLY A 46 0.51 6.07 12.79
CA GLY A 46 1.30 5.48 13.89
C GLY A 46 2.77 5.27 13.56
N GLY A 47 3.31 5.96 12.55
CA GLY A 47 4.73 5.92 12.21
C GLY A 47 5.14 4.64 11.47
N ARG A 48 4.22 4.02 10.74
CA ARG A 48 4.42 2.71 10.09
C ARG A 48 5.38 2.81 8.90
N ASP A 49 6.06 1.72 8.59
CA ASP A 49 6.77 1.55 7.30
C ASP A 49 5.86 0.80 6.34
N MET A 50 4.99 1.53 5.65
CA MET A 50 4.05 0.91 4.71
C MET A 50 4.76 0.23 3.55
N VAL A 51 5.96 0.68 3.18
CA VAL A 51 6.72 0.07 2.08
C VAL A 51 7.17 -1.33 2.46
N ALA A 52 7.67 -1.50 3.69
CA ALA A 52 8.02 -2.81 4.23
C ALA A 52 6.76 -3.71 4.33
N GLU A 53 5.67 -3.20 4.91
CA GLU A 53 4.44 -3.97 5.10
C GLU A 53 3.78 -4.37 3.77
N LEU A 54 3.76 -3.48 2.76
CA LEU A 54 3.26 -3.80 1.43
C LEU A 54 4.16 -4.81 0.72
N GLY A 55 5.48 -4.71 0.90
CA GLY A 55 6.44 -5.68 0.35
C GLY A 55 6.27 -7.07 0.95
N GLU A 56 5.99 -7.17 2.26
CA GLU A 56 5.67 -8.42 2.93
C GLU A 56 4.31 -9.00 2.49
N ALA A 57 3.31 -8.14 2.24
CA ALA A 57 1.97 -8.57 1.83
C ALA A 57 1.87 -8.98 0.35
N LEU A 58 2.76 -8.46 -0.50
CA LEU A 58 2.83 -8.70 -1.94
C LEU A 58 4.21 -9.24 -2.37
N PRO A 59 4.69 -10.36 -1.79
CA PRO A 59 6.05 -10.87 -2.00
C PRO A 59 6.33 -11.29 -3.46
N GLU A 60 5.30 -11.52 -4.27
CA GLU A 60 5.40 -11.87 -5.68
C GLU A 60 5.70 -10.67 -6.60
N TYR A 61 5.68 -9.44 -6.07
CA TYR A 61 5.90 -8.22 -6.83
C TYR A 61 7.29 -7.62 -6.59
N PHE A 62 7.92 -7.15 -7.67
CA PHE A 62 9.04 -6.22 -7.56
C PHE A 62 8.51 -4.82 -7.25
N ALA A 63 8.97 -4.21 -6.15
CA ALA A 63 8.51 -2.91 -5.70
C ALA A 63 9.61 -1.83 -5.80
N VAL A 64 9.18 -0.64 -6.22
CA VAL A 64 9.99 0.59 -6.16
C VAL A 64 9.21 1.63 -5.38
N TYR A 65 9.88 2.33 -4.48
CA TYR A 65 9.29 3.42 -3.71
C TYR A 65 10.10 4.69 -3.92
N GLY A 66 9.40 5.77 -4.24
CA GLY A 66 9.96 7.13 -4.27
C GLY A 66 9.10 8.05 -3.40
N SER A 67 9.71 8.66 -2.39
CA SER A 67 9.11 9.77 -1.66
C SER A 67 9.42 11.08 -2.37
N ASN A 68 8.45 11.99 -2.45
CA ASN A 68 8.72 13.40 -2.72
C ASN A 68 9.31 14.10 -1.49
#